data_AF-A0A2M8FER7-F1
#
_entry.id   AF-A0A2M8FER7-F1
#
_cell.length_a   1.000
_cell.length_b   1.000
_cell.length_c   1.000
_cell.angle_alpha   90.00
_cell.angle_beta   90.00
_cell.angle_gamma   90.00
#
_symmetry.space_group_name_H-M   'P 1'
#
loop_
_entity.id
_entity.type
_entity.pdbx_description
1 polymer ?
#
loop_
_entity_poly.entity_id
_entity_poly.type
_entity_poly.pdbx_seq_one_letter_code
_entity_poly.pdbx_strand_id
1 'polypeptide(L)'
;MSQLFKNVLIILTVIVLVAIGYYMLKERGSNSLSLNNADAISDQLLTQTQVFIERRNQLESISFDFEIFNNPNFSSLVSYSSDVLEQVVGKSNIFDTVSNIQTDNEPSH
;
A
#
# COMPACT_ATOMS: atom_id res chain seq x y z
N MET A 1 56.75 -1.58 -36.91
CA MET A 1 55.95 -2.72 -36.40
C MET A 1 55.82 -3.76 -37.49
N SER A 2 56.39 -4.96 -37.30
CA SER A 2 56.30 -6.07 -38.26
C SER A 2 54.83 -6.46 -38.51
N GLN A 3 54.46 -6.77 -39.75
CA GLN A 3 53.11 -7.19 -40.13
C GLN A 3 52.64 -8.40 -39.30
N LEU A 4 53.55 -9.30 -38.96
CA LEU A 4 53.28 -10.45 -38.10
C LEU A 4 52.84 -10.02 -36.69
N PHE A 5 53.48 -8.99 -36.12
CA PHE A 5 53.12 -8.47 -34.80
C PHE A 5 51.72 -7.84 -34.80
N LYS A 6 51.36 -7.10 -35.86
CA LYS A 6 50.02 -6.52 -36.00
C LYS A 6 48.94 -7.59 -36.10
N ASN A 7 49.17 -8.65 -36.89
CA ASN A 7 48.22 -9.74 -37.05
C ASN A 7 48.02 -10.52 -35.74
N VAL A 8 49.11 -10.84 -35.04
CA VAL A 8 49.04 -11.52 -33.73
C VAL A 8 48.30 -10.66 -32.71
N LEU A 9 48.58 -9.35 -32.67
CA LEU A 9 47.91 -8.42 -31.76
C LEU A 9 46.40 -8.39 -32.03
N ILE A 10 45.99 -8.28 -33.31
CA ILE A 10 44.58 -8.27 -33.71
C ILE A 10 43.86 -9.54 -33.27
N ILE A 11 44.45 -10.71 -33.52
CA ILE A 11 43.87 -12.00 -33.14
C ILE A 11 43.72 -12.10 -31.62
N LEU A 12 44.73 -11.65 -30.87
CA LEU A 12 44.69 -11.63 -29.41
C LEU A 12 43.55 -10.73 -28.89
N THR A 13 43.37 -9.53 -29.44
CA THR A 13 42.25 -8.65 -29.07
C THR A 13 40.89 -9.28 -29.36
N VAL A 14 40.73 -9.97 -30.50
CA VAL A 14 39.47 -10.63 -30.85
C VAL A 14 39.16 -11.75 -29.86
N ILE A 15 40.15 -12.56 -29.48
CA ILE A 15 39.99 -13.63 -28.49
C ILE A 15 39.56 -13.07 -27.13
N VAL A 16 40.18 -11.96 -26.69
CA VAL A 16 39.81 -11.29 -25.43
C VAL A 16 38.38 -10.75 -25.49
N LEU A 17 37.98 -10.12 -26.60
CA LEU A 17 36.61 -9.63 -26.80
C LEU A 17 35.57 -10.76 -26.77
N VAL A 18 35.88 -11.90 -27.40
CA VAL A 18 35.00 -13.08 -27.37
C VAL A 18 34.88 -13.65 -25.96
N ALA A 19 35.99 -13.73 -25.22
CA ALA A 19 35.98 -14.22 -23.83
C ALA A 19 35.16 -13.31 -22.90
N ILE A 20 35.33 -11.99 -23.01
CA ILE A 20 34.56 -11.00 -22.25
C ILE A 20 33.08 -11.07 -22.65
N GLY A 21 32.77 -11.15 -23.94
CA GLY A 21 31.40 -11.27 -24.43
C GLY A 21 30.71 -12.55 -23.93
N TYR A 22 31.41 -13.68 -23.95
CA TYR A 22 30.93 -14.95 -23.40
C TYR A 22 30.70 -14.87 -21.89
N TYR A 23 31.64 -14.28 -21.15
CA TYR A 23 31.51 -14.10 -19.71
C TYR A 23 30.34 -13.18 -19.35
N MET A 24 30.19 -12.04 -20.02
CA MET A 24 29.04 -11.16 -19.83
C MET A 24 27.71 -11.82 -20.22
N LEU A 25 27.67 -12.67 -21.25
CA LEU A 25 26.46 -13.41 -21.62
C LEU A 25 26.10 -14.45 -20.55
N LYS A 26 27.10 -15.13 -19.99
CA LYS A 26 26.93 -16.08 -18.88
C LYS A 26 26.48 -15.38 -17.60
N GLU A 27 27.06 -14.23 -17.29
CA GLU A 27 26.63 -13.38 -16.18
C GLU A 27 25.24 -12.78 -16.41
N ARG A 28 24.83 -12.41 -17.62
CA ARG A 28 23.45 -11.98 -17.90
C ARG A 28 22.41 -13.08 -17.66
N GLY A 29 22.82 -14.35 -17.74
CA GLY A 29 22.01 -15.49 -17.32
C GLY A 29 21.81 -15.58 -15.80
N SER A 30 22.75 -15.07 -14.98
CA SER A 30 22.62 -14.97 -13.52
C SER A 30 22.14 -13.59 -13.04
N ASN A 31 22.44 -12.54 -13.81
CA ASN A 31 22.03 -11.16 -13.65
C ASN A 31 20.95 -10.86 -14.69
N SER A 32 19.95 -11.75 -14.78
CA SER A 32 18.69 -11.38 -15.41
C SER A 32 18.21 -10.12 -14.68
N LEU A 33 18.16 -9.01 -15.39
CA LEU A 33 17.55 -7.78 -14.95
C LEU A 33 16.14 -8.10 -14.44
N SER A 34 15.98 -8.24 -13.12
CA SER A 34 14.77 -8.51 -12.34
C SER A 34 13.49 -8.87 -13.13
N LEU A 35 13.49 -10.02 -13.81
CA LEU A 35 12.23 -10.64 -14.26
C LEU A 35 11.53 -11.36 -13.10
N ASN A 36 12.31 -11.79 -12.09
CA ASN A 36 11.81 -12.33 -10.82
C ASN A 36 10.89 -11.36 -10.05
N ASN A 37 11.00 -10.04 -10.27
CA ASN A 37 10.12 -9.08 -9.63
C ASN A 37 8.73 -9.04 -10.26
N ALA A 38 8.59 -9.28 -11.57
CA ALA A 38 7.28 -9.25 -12.23
C ALA A 38 6.41 -10.44 -11.80
N ASP A 39 7.02 -11.64 -11.77
CA ASP A 39 6.34 -12.86 -11.31
C ASP A 39 6.07 -12.80 -9.79
N ALA A 40 7.03 -12.32 -8.98
CA ALA A 40 6.81 -12.15 -7.54
C ALA A 40 5.74 -11.09 -7.21
N ILE A 41 5.65 -10.00 -7.99
CA ILE A 41 4.57 -9.00 -7.84
C ILE A 41 3.22 -9.63 -8.20
N SER A 42 3.14 -10.42 -9.28
CA SER A 42 1.91 -11.10 -9.70
C SER A 42 1.43 -12.10 -8.64
N ASP A 43 2.33 -12.93 -8.11
CA ASP A 43 2.02 -13.93 -7.07
C ASP A 43 1.60 -13.27 -5.75
N GLN A 44 2.27 -12.17 -5.38
CA GLN A 44 1.91 -11.39 -4.21
C GLN A 44 0.53 -10.74 -4.37
N LEU A 45 0.19 -10.24 -5.56
CA LEU A 45 -1.10 -9.59 -5.84
C LEU A 45 -2.25 -10.60 -5.86
N LEU A 46 -2.03 -11.80 -6.42
CA LEU A 46 -2.97 -12.92 -6.35
C LEU A 46 -3.24 -13.35 -4.90
N THR A 47 -2.18 -13.50 -4.11
CA THR A 47 -2.28 -13.88 -2.70
C THR A 47 -3.05 -12.83 -1.89
N GLN A 48 -2.74 -11.54 -2.06
CA GLN A 48 -3.45 -10.46 -1.37
C GLN A 48 -4.93 -10.39 -1.75
N THR A 49 -5.25 -10.63 -3.03
CA THR A 49 -6.65 -10.65 -3.52
C THR A 49 -7.44 -11.78 -2.89
N GLN A 50 -6.84 -12.97 -2.76
CA GLN A 50 -7.50 -14.12 -2.14
C GLN A 50 -7.80 -13.87 -0.67
N VAL A 51 -6.84 -13.31 0.09
CA VAL A 51 -7.03 -12.94 1.49
C VAL A 51 -8.15 -11.90 1.63
N PHE A 52 -8.19 -10.89 0.76
CA PHE A 52 -9.24 -9.89 0.77
C PHE A 52 -10.64 -10.50 0.57
N ILE A 53 -10.79 -11.40 -0.41
CA ILE A 53 -12.06 -12.09 -0.68
C ILE A 53 -12.48 -12.95 0.53
N GLU A 54 -11.54 -13.67 1.14
CA GLU A 54 -11.81 -14.48 2.32
C GLU A 54 -12.31 -13.62 3.49
N ARG A 55 -11.64 -12.50 3.77
CA ARG A 55 -12.04 -11.56 4.83
C ARG A 55 -13.40 -10.92 4.56
N ARG A 56 -13.68 -10.58 3.30
CA ARG A 56 -15.00 -10.06 2.91
C ARG A 56 -16.09 -11.08 3.17
N ASN A 57 -15.89 -12.34 2.77
CA ASN A 57 -16.87 -13.40 3.01
C ASN A 57 -17.08 -13.65 4.51
N GLN A 58 -16.01 -13.57 5.31
CA GLN A 58 -16.11 -13.65 6.78
C GLN A 58 -16.98 -12.50 7.33
N LEU A 59 -16.74 -11.26 6.90
CA LEU A 59 -17.53 -10.10 7.32
C LEU A 59 -19.00 -10.19 6.87
N GLU A 60 -19.25 -10.70 5.66
CA GLU A 60 -20.62 -10.92 5.14
C GLU A 60 -21.36 -11.99 5.95
N SER A 61 -20.66 -12.98 6.49
CA SER A 61 -21.25 -14.01 7.36
C SER A 61 -21.58 -13.51 8.77
N ILE A 62 -21.06 -12.35 9.18
CA ILE A 62 -21.38 -11.74 10.47
C ILE A 62 -22.75 -11.06 10.35
N SER A 63 -23.79 -11.81 10.70
CA SER A 63 -25.12 -11.27 10.92
C SER A 63 -25.22 -10.74 12.35
N PHE A 64 -25.51 -9.45 12.50
CA PHE A 64 -25.86 -8.88 13.81
C PHE A 64 -27.32 -9.21 14.11
N ASP A 65 -27.54 -9.96 15.19
CA ASP A 65 -28.87 -10.19 15.74
C ASP A 65 -29.27 -8.96 16.57
N PHE A 66 -30.16 -8.14 16.02
CA PHE A 66 -30.68 -6.95 16.68
C PHE A 66 -31.92 -7.24 17.54
N GLU A 67 -32.39 -8.49 17.62
CA GLU A 67 -33.56 -8.84 18.43
C GLU A 67 -33.36 -8.54 19.92
N ILE A 68 -32.11 -8.54 20.40
CA ILE A 68 -31.77 -8.14 21.78
C ILE A 68 -32.12 -6.69 22.10
N PHE A 69 -32.10 -5.79 21.10
CA PHE A 69 -32.45 -4.38 21.27
C PHE A 69 -33.97 -4.14 21.23
N ASN A 70 -34.74 -5.13 20.76
CA ASN A 70 -36.21 -5.09 20.74
C ASN A 70 -36.82 -5.64 22.04
N ASN A 71 -36.01 -6.14 22.98
CA ASN A 71 -36.50 -6.65 24.25
C ASN A 71 -36.93 -5.48 25.17
N PRO A 72 -38.18 -5.45 25.66
CA PRO A 72 -38.70 -4.35 26.46
C PRO A 72 -37.91 -4.11 27.76
N ASN A 73 -37.14 -5.09 28.25
CA ASN A 73 -36.26 -4.90 29.41
C ASN A 73 -35.03 -4.01 29.10
N PHE A 74 -34.60 -3.93 27.84
CA PHE A 74 -33.51 -3.08 27.37
C PHE A 74 -33.99 -1.68 26.93
N SER A 75 -35.30 -1.46 26.84
CA SER A 75 -35.90 -0.14 26.60
C SER A 75 -35.72 0.85 27.77
N SER A 76 -35.26 0.38 28.93
CA SER A 76 -34.93 1.23 30.07
C SER A 76 -33.66 2.07 29.88
N LEU A 77 -32.86 1.77 28.86
CA LEU A 77 -31.69 2.55 28.46
C LEU A 77 -32.02 3.57 27.36
N VAL A 78 -33.28 4.02 27.26
CA VAL A 78 -33.63 5.21 26.49
C VAL A 78 -32.87 6.39 27.10
N SER A 79 -31.81 6.79 26.41
CA SER A 79 -31.07 7.99 26.74
C SER A 79 -31.97 9.19 26.50
N TYR A 80 -32.31 9.93 27.56
CA TYR A 80 -32.92 11.26 27.47
C TYR A 80 -31.88 12.33 27.10
N SER A 81 -30.78 11.95 26.47
CA SER A 81 -29.83 12.92 25.92
C SER A 81 -30.51 13.66 24.78
N SER A 82 -30.50 14.99 24.85
CA SER A 82 -30.90 15.87 23.76
C SER A 82 -30.29 15.41 22.43
N ASP A 83 -31.04 15.52 21.34
CA ASP A 83 -30.55 15.22 19.99
C ASP A 83 -29.17 15.88 19.78
N VAL A 84 -28.18 15.07 19.45
CA VAL A 84 -26.85 15.57 19.09
C VAL A 84 -27.02 16.29 17.77
N LEU A 85 -26.93 17.62 17.80
CA LEU A 85 -26.95 18.43 16.58
C LEU A 85 -25.86 17.91 15.64
N GLU A 86 -26.25 17.61 14.41
CA GLU A 86 -25.37 17.11 13.38
C GLU A 86 -24.25 18.14 13.16
N GLN A 87 -23.04 17.80 13.64
CA GLN A 87 -21.88 18.66 13.45
C GLN A 87 -21.43 18.50 12.00
N VAL A 88 -21.30 19.62 11.28
CA VAL A 88 -20.77 19.62 9.91
C VAL A 88 -19.41 18.92 9.91
N VAL A 89 -19.34 17.79 9.22
CA VAL A 89 -18.11 16.99 9.15
C VAL A 89 -17.06 17.74 8.32
N GLY A 90 -15.94 18.02 8.96
CA GLY A 90 -14.79 18.68 8.33
C GLY A 90 -14.91 20.20 8.26
N LYS A 91 -13.76 20.87 8.30
CA LYS A 91 -13.66 22.23 7.79
C LYS A 91 -13.64 22.14 6.26
N SER A 92 -14.42 22.99 5.58
CA SER A 92 -14.26 23.21 4.13
C SER A 92 -12.83 23.63 3.78
N ASN A 93 -12.12 24.26 4.72
CA ASN A 93 -10.71 24.63 4.61
C ASN A 93 -9.95 24.37 5.93
N ILE A 94 -8.93 23.52 5.87
CA ILE A 94 -8.06 23.16 7.00
C ILE A 94 -7.15 24.31 7.48
N PHE A 95 -7.07 25.42 6.75
CA PHE A 95 -6.29 26.61 7.10
C PHE A 95 -7.14 27.76 7.66
N ASP A 96 -8.45 27.60 7.80
CA ASP A 96 -9.28 28.63 8.44
C ASP A 96 -8.94 28.71 9.93
N THR A 97 -8.28 29.82 10.29
CA THR A 97 -8.02 30.20 11.68
C THR A 97 -9.33 30.30 12.44
N VAL A 98 -9.38 29.69 13.63
CA VAL A 98 -10.50 29.80 14.57
C VAL A 98 -10.71 31.27 14.93
N SER A 99 -11.65 31.93 14.25
CA SER A 99 -12.06 33.28 14.61
C SER A 99 -12.90 33.19 15.87
N ASN A 100 -12.27 33.57 16.99
CA ASN A 100 -12.87 33.92 18.28
C ASN A 100 -13.98 32.98 18.79
N ILE A 101 -13.57 31.98 19.59
CA ILE A 101 -14.41 31.58 20.71
C ILE A 101 -14.30 32.73 21.72
N GLN A 102 -15.29 33.63 21.66
CA GLN A 102 -15.55 34.65 22.68
C GLN A 102 -15.52 33.97 24.05
N THR A 103 -14.48 34.29 24.83
CA THR A 103 -14.46 34.09 26.26
C THR A 103 -15.43 35.11 26.83
N ASP A 104 -16.67 34.71 27.09
CA ASP A 104 -17.50 35.40 28.07
C ASP A 104 -18.66 34.51 28.51
N ASN A 105 -18.57 34.03 29.75
CA ASN A 105 -19.58 34.25 30.79
C ASN A 105 -19.21 33.40 32.01
N GLU A 106 -18.35 33.98 32.84
CA GLU A 106 -18.22 33.68 34.26
C GLU A 106 -19.57 33.90 34.95
N PRO A 107 -20.04 33.00 35.84
CA PRO A 107 -21.30 33.19 36.55
C PRO A 107 -21.09 34.15 37.73
N SER A 108 -21.59 35.38 37.63
CA SER A 108 -21.73 36.27 38.77
C SER A 108 -23.00 35.96 39.57
N HIS A 109 -22.83 35.83 40.88
CA HIS A 109 -23.79 35.71 41.98
C HIS A 109 -25.17 36.37 41.80
#